data_AF-A0A844FQP1-F1
#
_entry.id   AF-A0A844FQP1-F1
#
_cell.length_a   1.000
_cell.length_b   1.000
_cell.length_c   1.000
_cell.angle_alpha   90.00
_cell.angle_beta   90.00
_cell.angle_gamma   90.00
#
_symmetry.space_group_name_H-M   'P 1'
#
loop_
_entity.id
_entity.type
_entity.pdbx_description
1 polymer ?
#
loop_
_entity_poly.entity_id
_entity_poly.type
_entity_poly.pdbx_seq_one_letter_code
_entity_poly.pdbx_strand_id
1 'polypeptide(L)'
;MTSLPDNILHLPEYHVLATKMEEHDLHYQVEAPEPLACEECGVESEFVRFGKRDVAYRDLPIHGRRVTLWVVRRRYTCRACGRTFRPALPEMVDDHRMTRRLYNHVEKEAFNHPYAYVADTTGLDEKTVREIFKKKAEFLAAWHRFETPRCLGIDELYLNRRYRCILTNLEERTLLDLLPGRQQDAVTRRLMSMTERHQVEIVSMDMWKPYRRAVQAVLPQARIVVDKFHVVRMANEALEK
;
A
#
# COMPACT_ATOMS: atom_id res chain seq x y z
N MET A 1 11.32 26.58 15.62
CA MET A 1 10.06 27.14 15.07
C MET A 1 10.07 26.91 13.58
N THR A 2 9.47 25.81 13.13
CA THR A 2 9.27 25.53 11.71
C THR A 2 8.29 26.59 11.20
N SER A 3 8.78 27.53 10.40
CA SER A 3 7.93 28.49 9.69
C SER A 3 6.89 27.69 8.92
N LEU A 4 5.61 27.87 9.25
CA LEU A 4 4.52 27.34 8.44
C LEU A 4 4.76 27.88 7.02
N PRO A 5 4.79 27.02 5.99
CA PRO A 5 4.94 27.48 4.61
C PRO A 5 3.89 28.56 4.34
N ASP A 6 4.32 29.68 3.77
CA ASP A 6 3.55 30.92 3.61
C ASP A 6 2.44 30.80 2.54
N ASN A 7 2.04 29.57 2.19
CA ASN A 7 0.95 29.29 1.28
C ASN A 7 0.01 28.19 1.80
N ILE A 8 -1.27 28.34 1.46
CA ILE A 8 -2.37 27.43 1.82
C ILE A 8 -2.14 25.98 1.37
N LEU A 9 -1.20 25.76 0.44
CA LEU A 9 -0.88 24.45 -0.12
C LEU A 9 0.21 23.72 0.64
N HIS A 10 0.87 24.33 1.63
CA HIS A 10 2.05 23.75 2.29
C HIS A 10 3.14 23.28 1.31
N LEU A 11 3.37 24.05 0.25
CA LEU A 11 4.40 23.82 -0.77
C LEU A 11 5.28 25.08 -0.85
N PRO A 12 6.22 25.29 0.07
CA PRO A 12 6.87 26.61 0.29
C PRO A 12 7.59 27.16 -0.94
N GLU A 13 8.15 26.29 -1.76
CA GLU A 13 8.88 26.66 -2.99
C GLU A 13 7.97 26.92 -4.20
N TYR A 14 6.65 26.72 -4.05
CA TYR A 14 5.67 26.92 -5.10
C TYR A 14 4.90 28.21 -4.88
N HIS A 15 4.77 29.03 -5.92
CA HIS A 15 4.01 30.27 -5.86
C HIS A 15 2.61 30.07 -6.45
N VAL A 16 1.58 30.38 -5.66
CA VAL A 16 0.19 30.32 -6.14
C VAL A 16 -0.08 31.55 -7.01
N LEU A 17 -0.43 31.32 -8.27
CA LEU A 17 -0.72 32.37 -9.26
C LEU A 17 -2.21 32.69 -9.34
N ALA A 18 -3.05 31.65 -9.25
CA ALA A 18 -4.50 31.78 -9.36
C ALA A 18 -5.20 30.64 -8.61
N THR A 19 -6.45 30.88 -8.22
CA THR A 19 -7.31 29.87 -7.59
C THR A 19 -8.69 29.92 -8.22
N LYS A 20 -9.26 28.74 -8.48
CA LYS A 20 -10.64 28.57 -8.94
C LYS A 20 -11.30 27.52 -8.06
N MET A 21 -12.48 27.85 -7.53
CA MET A 21 -13.29 26.93 -6.71
C MET A 21 -14.55 26.56 -7.46
N GLU A 22 -14.84 25.26 -7.47
CA GLU A 22 -16.07 24.67 -7.97
C GLU A 22 -16.75 23.88 -6.84
N GLU A 23 -17.95 23.35 -7.08
CA GLU A 23 -18.76 22.70 -6.04
C GLU A 23 -18.07 21.52 -5.35
N HIS A 24 -17.25 20.76 -6.07
CA HIS A 24 -16.52 19.59 -5.55
C HIS A 24 -15.01 19.65 -5.76
N ASP A 25 -14.51 20.68 -6.46
CA ASP A 25 -13.13 20.75 -6.91
C ASP A 25 -12.50 22.12 -6.61
N LEU A 26 -11.23 22.09 -6.21
CA LEU A 26 -10.37 23.25 -6.00
C LEU A 26 -9.21 23.16 -6.99
N HIS A 27 -9.02 24.22 -7.76
CA HIS A 27 -7.93 24.34 -8.72
C HIS A 27 -6.99 25.46 -8.30
N TYR A 28 -5.70 25.15 -8.22
CA TYR A 28 -4.65 26.13 -7.96
C TYR A 28 -3.69 26.14 -9.15
N GLN A 29 -3.51 27.29 -9.78
CA GLN A 29 -2.41 27.46 -10.72
C GLN A 29 -1.18 27.82 -9.92
N VAL A 30 -0.10 27.04 -10.07
CA VAL A 30 1.12 27.20 -9.29
C VAL A 30 2.34 27.27 -10.18
N GLU A 31 3.25 28.18 -9.86
CA GLU A 31 4.57 28.23 -10.47
C GLU A 31 5.54 27.35 -9.67
N ALA A 32 6.20 26.42 -10.35
CA ALA A 32 7.24 25.58 -9.77
C ALA A 32 8.53 26.39 -9.55
N PRO A 33 9.38 26.00 -8.58
CA PRO A 33 10.65 26.66 -8.34
C PRO A 33 11.57 26.65 -9.56
N GLU A 34 12.43 27.66 -9.65
CA GLU A 34 13.46 27.71 -10.67
C GLU A 34 14.61 26.76 -10.31
N PRO A 35 15.17 26.02 -11.28
CA PRO A 35 16.33 25.18 -11.02
C PRO A 35 17.55 26.07 -10.74
N LEU A 36 18.41 25.64 -9.80
CA LEU A 36 19.67 26.33 -9.51
C LEU A 36 20.74 26.01 -10.56
N ALA A 37 20.73 24.78 -11.08
CA ALA A 37 21.71 24.24 -12.00
C ALA A 37 21.06 23.46 -13.15
N CYS A 38 21.82 23.29 -14.23
CA CYS A 38 21.45 22.37 -15.30
C CYS A 38 21.49 20.93 -14.80
N GLU A 39 20.37 20.21 -14.89
CA GLU A 39 20.28 18.80 -14.46
C GLU A 39 21.08 17.82 -15.33
N GLU A 40 21.63 18.27 -16.46
CA GLU A 40 22.44 17.46 -17.38
C GLU A 40 23.95 17.59 -17.14
N CYS A 41 24.43 18.81 -16.82
CA CYS A 41 25.88 19.09 -16.72
C CYS A 41 26.29 19.85 -15.45
N GLY A 42 25.34 20.23 -14.60
CA GLY A 42 25.60 20.87 -13.31
C GLY A 42 25.97 22.35 -13.37
N VAL A 43 26.02 22.99 -14.54
CA VAL A 43 26.34 24.43 -14.63
C VAL A 43 25.22 25.26 -13.99
N GLU A 44 25.60 26.21 -13.15
CA GLU A 44 24.66 27.12 -12.48
C GLU A 44 24.33 28.31 -13.38
N SER A 45 23.06 28.72 -13.38
CA SER A 45 22.56 29.95 -14.01
C SER A 45 22.88 30.19 -15.51
N GLU A 46 23.53 29.25 -16.21
CA GLU A 46 23.82 29.35 -17.65
C GLU A 46 22.76 28.66 -18.53
N PHE A 47 21.47 28.85 -18.20
CA PHE A 47 20.37 28.29 -18.98
C PHE A 47 19.24 29.30 -19.14
N VAL A 48 18.51 29.19 -20.24
CA VAL A 48 17.40 30.10 -20.58
C VAL A 48 16.07 29.38 -20.64
N ARG A 49 15.01 30.08 -20.28
CA ARG A 49 13.64 29.59 -20.42
C ARG A 49 13.32 29.39 -21.92
N PHE A 50 12.95 28.17 -22.28
CA PHE A 50 12.67 27.78 -23.68
C PHE A 50 11.17 27.56 -23.93
N GLY A 51 10.38 27.31 -22.88
CA GLY A 51 8.94 27.19 -22.99
C GLY A 51 8.28 26.80 -21.68
N LYS A 52 6.95 26.90 -21.63
CA LYS A 52 6.14 26.48 -20.48
C LYS A 52 4.95 25.64 -20.91
N ARG A 53 4.51 24.74 -20.04
CA ARG A 53 3.28 23.97 -20.18
C ARG A 53 2.65 23.78 -18.82
N ASP A 54 1.35 24.00 -18.74
CA ASP A 54 0.58 23.70 -17.54
C ASP A 54 0.30 22.20 -17.51
N VAL A 55 0.60 21.59 -16.37
CA VAL A 55 0.42 20.17 -16.13
C VAL A 55 -0.41 20.00 -14.88
N ALA A 56 -1.50 19.26 -14.97
CA ALA A 56 -2.35 18.96 -13.83
C ALA A 56 -1.69 17.89 -12.94
N TYR A 57 -1.66 18.17 -11.63
CA TYR A 57 -1.30 17.24 -10.57
C TYR A 57 -2.45 17.15 -9.57
N ARG A 58 -2.89 15.94 -9.21
CA ARG A 58 -3.84 15.75 -8.10
C ARG A 58 -3.13 15.93 -6.76
N ASP A 59 -3.87 16.40 -5.78
CA ASP A 59 -3.35 16.66 -4.44
C ASP A 59 -4.37 16.30 -3.35
N LEU A 60 -3.94 16.32 -2.10
CA LEU A 60 -4.79 16.01 -0.95
C LEU A 60 -6.04 16.90 -0.94
N PRO A 61 -7.22 16.34 -0.60
CA PRO A 61 -8.44 17.12 -0.54
C PRO A 61 -8.35 18.20 0.53
N ILE A 62 -8.88 19.39 0.22
CA ILE A 62 -8.96 20.53 1.14
C ILE A 62 -10.44 20.82 1.40
N HIS A 63 -10.84 20.82 2.67
CA HIS A 63 -12.23 21.04 3.10
C HIS A 63 -13.26 20.15 2.37
N GLY A 64 -12.90 18.89 2.12
CA GLY A 64 -13.76 17.91 1.43
C GLY A 64 -13.87 18.11 -0.08
N ARG A 65 -13.10 19.03 -0.68
CA ARG A 65 -13.04 19.23 -2.13
C ARG A 65 -11.76 18.63 -2.70
N ARG A 66 -11.87 18.00 -3.87
CA ARG A 66 -10.73 17.43 -4.60
C ARG A 66 -9.81 18.54 -5.08
N VAL A 67 -8.50 18.36 -4.98
CA VAL A 67 -7.53 19.42 -5.33
C VAL A 67 -6.77 19.06 -6.59
N THR A 68 -6.66 20.02 -7.50
CA THR A 68 -5.81 19.95 -8.70
C THR A 68 -4.86 21.14 -8.74
N LEU A 69 -3.57 20.85 -8.78
CA LEU A 69 -2.51 21.81 -9.00
C LEU A 69 -2.18 21.87 -10.50
N TRP A 70 -2.49 22.98 -11.14
CA TRP A 70 -2.03 23.30 -12.49
C TRP A 70 -0.62 23.88 -12.40
N VAL A 71 0.36 22.99 -12.41
CA VAL A 71 1.77 23.36 -12.25
C VAL A 71 2.31 23.87 -13.58
N VAL A 72 2.74 25.14 -13.60
CA VAL A 72 3.37 25.76 -14.77
C VAL A 72 4.79 25.23 -14.91
N ARG A 73 4.96 24.15 -15.67
CA ARG A 73 6.25 23.50 -15.89
C ARG A 73 7.03 24.17 -17.00
N ARG A 74 8.24 24.63 -16.67
CA ARG A 74 9.17 25.25 -17.63
C ARG A 74 10.19 24.25 -18.15
N ARG A 75 10.61 24.47 -19.40
CA ARG A 75 11.78 23.85 -20.00
C ARG A 75 12.89 24.87 -20.07
N TYR A 76 14.11 24.42 -19.83
CA TYR A 76 15.30 25.26 -19.89
C TYR A 76 16.26 24.68 -20.92
N THR A 77 16.91 25.56 -21.70
CA THR A 77 18.00 25.19 -22.59
C THR A 77 19.31 25.69 -22.01
N CYS A 78 20.24 24.78 -21.74
CA CYS A 78 21.55 25.09 -21.20
C CYS A 78 22.46 25.65 -22.29
N ARG A 79 23.13 26.78 -22.00
CA ARG A 79 24.08 27.43 -22.91
C ARG A 79 25.44 26.73 -22.90
N ALA A 80 25.84 26.12 -21.79
CA ALA A 80 27.12 25.41 -21.69
C ALA A 80 27.11 24.07 -22.47
N CYS A 81 26.05 23.27 -22.33
CA CYS A 81 25.97 21.93 -22.93
C CYS A 81 24.98 21.82 -24.11
N GLY A 82 24.22 22.87 -24.41
CA GLY A 82 23.23 22.91 -25.50
C GLY A 82 21.96 22.08 -25.28
N ARG A 83 21.87 21.30 -24.19
CA ARG A 83 20.75 20.39 -23.94
C ARG A 83 19.55 21.11 -23.34
N THR A 84 18.36 20.58 -23.61
CA THR A 84 17.11 21.05 -23.02
C THR A 84 16.65 20.09 -21.92
N PHE A 85 16.36 20.61 -20.73
CA PHE A 85 15.91 19.83 -19.59
C PHE A 85 14.61 20.40 -18.99
N ARG A 86 13.97 19.58 -18.16
CA ARG A 86 12.80 19.95 -17.35
C ARG A 86 13.15 19.67 -15.91
N PRO A 87 13.10 20.67 -15.02
CA PRO A 87 13.42 20.45 -13.63
C PRO A 87 12.57 19.34 -13.02
N ALA A 88 13.23 18.45 -12.29
CA ALA A 88 12.57 17.50 -11.42
C ALA A 88 11.83 18.26 -10.32
N LEU A 89 10.64 17.80 -9.98
CA LEU A 89 9.85 18.37 -8.88
C LEU A 89 9.79 17.33 -7.74
N PRO A 90 10.62 17.45 -6.69
CA PRO A 90 10.70 16.45 -5.62
C PRO A 90 9.36 16.17 -4.93
N GLU A 91 8.54 17.22 -4.78
CA GLU A 91 7.19 17.16 -4.20
C GLU A 91 6.15 16.48 -5.10
N MET A 92 6.50 16.10 -6.32
CA MET A 92 5.58 15.50 -7.30
C MET A 92 6.00 14.07 -7.66
N VAL A 93 5.01 13.27 -8.03
CA VAL A 93 5.18 11.95 -8.65
C VAL A 93 4.73 12.07 -10.10
N ASP A 94 5.69 12.30 -11.00
CA ASP A 94 5.40 12.67 -12.38
C ASP A 94 4.65 11.60 -13.18
N ASP A 95 5.02 10.33 -12.98
CA ASP A 95 4.37 9.19 -13.64
C ASP A 95 2.90 9.07 -13.26
N HIS A 96 2.55 9.49 -12.05
CA HIS A 96 1.21 9.39 -11.48
C HIS A 96 0.43 10.72 -11.51
N ARG A 97 1.05 11.82 -11.96
CA ARG A 97 0.44 13.17 -12.00
C ARG A 97 -0.22 13.55 -10.68
N MET A 98 0.51 13.38 -9.58
CA MET A 98 0.05 13.76 -8.24
C MET A 98 1.19 14.26 -7.36
N THR A 99 0.87 14.92 -6.26
CA THR A 99 1.85 15.25 -5.22
C THR A 99 2.34 13.99 -4.51
N ARG A 100 3.58 14.02 -4.01
CA ARG A 100 4.18 12.95 -3.21
C ARG A 100 3.35 12.67 -1.96
N ARG A 101 2.83 13.73 -1.33
CA ARG A 101 1.96 13.59 -0.15
C ARG A 101 0.63 12.89 -0.47
N LEU A 102 0.01 13.16 -1.63
CA LEU A 102 -1.18 12.43 -2.05
C LEU A 102 -0.84 10.97 -2.33
N TYR A 103 0.27 10.71 -3.03
CA TYR A 103 0.72 9.33 -3.28
C TYR A 103 0.88 8.54 -1.97
N ASN A 104 1.57 9.11 -0.99
CA ASN A 104 1.78 8.49 0.33
C ASN A 104 0.47 8.31 1.12
N HIS A 105 -0.50 9.21 0.93
CA HIS A 105 -1.82 9.09 1.54
C HIS A 105 -2.61 7.94 0.90
N VAL A 106 -2.64 7.85 -0.42
CA VAL A 106 -3.29 6.74 -1.15
C VAL A 106 -2.67 5.39 -0.78
N GLU A 107 -1.34 5.32 -0.65
CA GLU A 107 -0.66 4.10 -0.17
C GLU A 107 -1.17 3.63 1.19
N LYS A 108 -1.58 4.54 2.10
CA LYS A 108 -2.08 4.21 3.44
C LYS A 108 -3.57 3.92 3.42
N GLU A 109 -4.37 4.81 2.83
CA GLU A 109 -5.83 4.72 2.87
C GLU A 109 -6.36 3.53 2.07
N ALA A 110 -5.65 3.08 1.03
CA ALA A 110 -6.06 1.92 0.25
C ALA A 110 -6.05 0.59 1.05
N PHE A 111 -5.40 0.54 2.22
CA PHE A 111 -5.51 -0.60 3.15
C PHE A 111 -6.75 -0.54 4.05
N ASN A 112 -7.30 0.65 4.27
CA ASN A 112 -8.36 0.89 5.25
C ASN A 112 -9.73 1.13 4.60
N HIS A 113 -9.75 1.53 3.33
CA HIS A 113 -10.96 1.91 2.62
C HIS A 113 -11.06 1.24 1.24
N PRO A 114 -12.29 1.03 0.72
CA PRO A 114 -12.49 0.58 -0.66
C PRO A 114 -11.81 1.53 -1.65
N TYR A 115 -11.25 0.99 -2.74
CA TYR A 115 -10.56 1.81 -3.73
C TYR A 115 -11.44 2.90 -4.34
N ALA A 116 -12.73 2.62 -4.55
CA ALA A 116 -13.69 3.60 -5.06
C ALA A 116 -13.85 4.80 -4.12
N TYR A 117 -13.81 4.58 -2.81
CA TYR A 117 -13.89 5.66 -1.82
C TYR A 117 -12.63 6.55 -1.85
N VAL A 118 -11.45 5.92 -1.89
CA VAL A 118 -10.18 6.67 -1.98
C VAL A 118 -10.10 7.43 -3.30
N ALA A 119 -10.53 6.84 -4.40
CA ALA A 119 -10.59 7.49 -5.71
C ALA A 119 -11.52 8.71 -5.71
N ASP A 120 -12.74 8.56 -5.20
CA ASP A 120 -13.73 9.63 -5.14
C ASP A 120 -13.25 10.82 -4.31
N THR A 121 -12.75 10.56 -3.10
CA THR A 121 -12.27 11.59 -2.16
C THR A 121 -11.02 12.33 -2.65
N THR A 122 -10.19 11.70 -3.48
CA THR A 122 -8.92 12.28 -3.97
C THR A 122 -8.99 12.78 -5.42
N GLY A 123 -10.06 12.45 -6.16
CA GLY A 123 -10.19 12.77 -7.58
C GLY A 123 -9.29 11.93 -8.50
N LEU A 124 -8.84 10.78 -8.02
CA LEU A 124 -8.07 9.81 -8.79
C LEU A 124 -8.98 8.80 -9.48
N ASP A 125 -8.45 8.14 -10.51
CA ASP A 125 -9.09 6.95 -11.05
C ASP A 125 -8.86 5.75 -10.12
N GLU A 126 -9.87 4.90 -9.93
CA GLU A 126 -9.77 3.71 -9.09
C GLU A 126 -8.61 2.78 -9.52
N LYS A 127 -8.33 2.69 -10.82
CA LYS A 127 -7.22 1.89 -11.34
C LYS A 127 -5.87 2.42 -10.84
N THR A 128 -5.72 3.74 -10.73
CA THR A 128 -4.50 4.36 -10.18
C THR A 128 -4.33 4.01 -8.71
N VAL A 129 -5.39 4.11 -7.91
CA VAL A 129 -5.38 3.70 -6.50
C VAL A 129 -4.97 2.24 -6.36
N ARG A 130 -5.59 1.36 -7.16
CA ARG A 130 -5.29 -0.08 -7.18
C ARG A 130 -3.83 -0.38 -7.57
N GLU A 131 -3.27 0.35 -8.53
CA GLU A 131 -1.87 0.19 -8.95
C GLU A 131 -0.91 0.58 -7.82
N ILE A 132 -1.15 1.74 -7.19
CA ILE A 132 -0.34 2.23 -6.06
C ILE A 132 -0.38 1.21 -4.91
N PHE A 133 -1.58 0.76 -4.54
CA PHE A 133 -1.76 -0.28 -3.54
C PHE A 133 -0.99 -1.56 -3.88
N LYS A 134 -1.11 -2.04 -5.13
CA LYS A 134 -0.46 -3.29 -5.56
C LYS A 134 1.06 -3.18 -5.44
N LYS A 135 1.67 -2.09 -5.91
CA LYS A 135 3.12 -1.85 -5.75
C LYS A 135 3.53 -1.87 -4.29
N LYS A 136 2.75 -1.23 -3.41
CA LYS A 136 3.03 -1.23 -1.97
C LYS A 136 2.90 -2.61 -1.34
N ALA A 137 1.85 -3.35 -1.69
CA ALA A 137 1.61 -4.70 -1.21
C ALA A 137 2.73 -5.67 -1.65
N GLU A 138 3.19 -5.58 -2.90
CA GLU A 138 4.32 -6.36 -3.42
C GLU A 138 5.62 -6.02 -2.69
N PHE A 139 5.89 -4.73 -2.45
CA PHE A 139 7.04 -4.29 -1.67
C PHE A 139 7.01 -4.85 -0.24
N LEU A 140 5.87 -4.76 0.46
CA LEU A 140 5.72 -5.29 1.81
C LEU A 140 5.85 -6.82 1.84
N ALA A 141 5.29 -7.53 0.86
CA ALA A 141 5.41 -8.98 0.74
C ALA A 141 6.86 -9.42 0.50
N ALA A 142 7.64 -8.66 -0.28
CA ALA A 142 9.05 -8.95 -0.52
C ALA A 142 9.92 -8.72 0.73
N TRP A 143 9.59 -7.69 1.51
CA TRP A 143 10.31 -7.33 2.75
C TRP A 143 9.96 -8.23 3.94
N HIS A 144 8.72 -8.69 4.02
CA HIS A 144 8.28 -9.49 5.14
C HIS A 144 8.91 -10.89 5.11
N ARG A 145 9.37 -11.35 6.28
CA ARG A 145 9.90 -12.70 6.49
C ARG A 145 9.10 -13.30 7.63
N PHE A 146 8.33 -14.33 7.31
CA PHE A 146 7.61 -15.08 8.32
C PHE A 146 8.58 -16.02 9.02
N GLU A 147 8.64 -15.92 10.34
CA GLU A 147 9.34 -16.88 11.19
C GLU A 147 8.42 -18.07 11.45
N THR A 148 9.00 -19.27 11.43
CA THR A 148 8.25 -20.49 11.75
C THR A 148 7.93 -20.51 13.24
N PRO A 149 6.64 -20.59 13.63
CA PRO A 149 6.27 -20.55 15.04
C PRO A 149 6.55 -21.88 15.73
N ARG A 150 6.71 -21.84 17.06
CA ARG A 150 6.66 -23.04 17.89
C ARG A 150 5.20 -23.50 18.09
N CYS A 151 4.27 -22.57 18.29
CA CYS A 151 2.82 -22.82 18.32
C CYS A 151 2.12 -22.34 17.03
N LEU A 152 1.74 -23.27 16.15
CA LEU A 152 1.04 -23.00 14.90
C LEU A 152 -0.49 -23.12 15.07
N GLY A 153 -1.24 -22.17 14.54
CA GLY A 153 -2.70 -22.25 14.41
C GLY A 153 -3.11 -22.55 12.98
N ILE A 154 -4.08 -23.45 12.80
CA ILE A 154 -4.70 -23.75 11.50
C ILE A 154 -6.22 -23.62 11.65
N ASP A 155 -6.82 -22.70 10.91
CA ASP A 155 -8.27 -22.45 10.96
C ASP A 155 -8.84 -22.15 9.57
N GLU A 156 -10.16 -21.96 9.49
CA GLU A 156 -10.91 -21.63 8.29
C GLU A 156 -11.50 -20.22 8.33
N LEU A 157 -11.34 -19.49 7.23
CA LEU A 157 -12.03 -18.23 6.99
C LEU A 157 -12.95 -18.35 5.79
N TYR A 158 -14.23 -18.03 5.98
CA TYR A 158 -15.17 -17.90 4.89
C TYR A 158 -15.09 -16.51 4.28
N LEU A 159 -14.41 -16.40 3.12
CA LEU A 159 -14.18 -15.12 2.43
C LEU A 159 -14.45 -15.26 0.94
N ASN A 160 -15.19 -14.30 0.37
CA ASN A 160 -15.59 -14.30 -1.05
C ASN A 160 -16.27 -15.60 -1.48
N ARG A 161 -17.23 -16.05 -0.67
CA ARG A 161 -18.03 -17.28 -0.86
C ARG A 161 -17.21 -18.58 -0.91
N ARG A 162 -15.99 -18.57 -0.37
CA ARG A 162 -15.09 -19.74 -0.34
C ARG A 162 -14.43 -19.87 1.02
N TYR A 163 -14.29 -21.12 1.47
CA TYR A 163 -13.47 -21.42 2.63
C TYR A 163 -11.98 -21.35 2.26
N ARG A 164 -11.25 -20.58 3.04
CA ARG A 164 -9.80 -20.40 2.96
C ARG A 164 -9.17 -20.95 4.23
N CYS A 165 -7.95 -21.46 4.14
CA CYS A 165 -7.19 -21.88 5.31
C CYS A 165 -6.32 -20.70 5.79
N ILE A 166 -6.38 -20.39 7.08
CA ILE A 166 -5.50 -19.42 7.73
C ILE A 166 -4.47 -20.18 8.54
N LEU A 167 -3.21 -19.77 8.40
CA LEU A 167 -2.11 -20.15 9.27
C LEU A 167 -1.75 -18.98 10.17
N THR A 168 -1.59 -19.22 11.47
CA THR A 168 -1.24 -18.19 12.45
C THR A 168 -0.08 -18.62 13.35
N ASN A 169 0.72 -17.66 13.79
CA ASN A 169 1.60 -17.83 14.93
C ASN A 169 0.78 -17.49 16.19
N LEU A 170 0.50 -18.51 17.00
CA LEU A 170 -0.37 -18.36 18.18
C LEU A 170 0.30 -17.63 19.33
N GLU A 171 1.63 -17.70 19.43
CA GLU A 171 2.40 -17.01 20.47
C GLU A 171 2.43 -15.51 20.21
N GLU A 172 2.82 -15.13 19.00
CA GLU A 172 2.93 -13.72 18.60
C GLU A 172 1.60 -13.10 18.14
N ARG A 173 0.55 -13.92 18.02
CA ARG A 173 -0.79 -13.51 17.54
C ARG A 173 -0.74 -12.86 16.16
N THR A 174 0.12 -13.37 15.29
CA THR A 174 0.32 -12.86 13.93
C THR A 174 -0.18 -13.85 12.88
N LEU A 175 -0.61 -13.32 11.73
CA LEU A 175 -0.98 -14.12 10.57
C LEU A 175 0.28 -14.55 9.83
N LEU A 176 0.38 -15.84 9.50
CA LEU A 176 1.48 -16.41 8.72
C LEU A 176 1.11 -16.54 7.24
N ASP A 177 -0.11 -17.01 6.95
CA ASP A 177 -0.57 -17.14 5.58
C ASP A 177 -2.09 -17.26 5.48
N LEU A 178 -2.63 -16.91 4.31
CA LEU A 178 -4.01 -17.12 3.92
C LEU A 178 -4.06 -17.86 2.58
N LEU A 179 -4.33 -19.17 2.65
CA LEU A 179 -4.36 -20.01 1.47
C LEU A 179 -5.64 -19.81 0.66
N PRO A 180 -5.59 -19.91 -0.69
CA PRO A 180 -6.75 -19.73 -1.55
C PRO A 180 -7.85 -20.78 -1.35
N GLY A 181 -7.53 -21.91 -0.69
CA GLY A 181 -8.48 -22.95 -0.34
C GLY A 181 -8.00 -23.77 0.84
N ARG A 182 -8.93 -24.52 1.44
CA ARG A 182 -8.70 -25.36 2.63
C ARG A 182 -8.31 -26.82 2.35
N GLN A 183 -8.18 -27.22 1.09
CA GLN A 183 -7.97 -28.63 0.75
C GLN A 183 -6.67 -29.18 1.33
N GLN A 184 -6.66 -30.47 1.69
CA GLN A 184 -5.51 -31.14 2.31
C GLN A 184 -4.20 -30.89 1.56
N ASP A 185 -4.20 -30.99 0.23
CA ASP A 185 -3.01 -30.81 -0.61
C ASP A 185 -2.46 -29.38 -0.58
N ALA A 186 -3.35 -28.38 -0.44
CA ALA A 186 -2.94 -26.98 -0.33
C ALA A 186 -2.21 -26.73 1.01
N VAL A 187 -2.78 -27.23 2.11
CA VAL A 187 -2.17 -27.13 3.44
C VAL A 187 -0.85 -27.89 3.50
N THR A 188 -0.84 -29.13 2.99
CA THR A 188 0.36 -29.98 2.96
C THR A 188 1.50 -29.28 2.24
N ARG A 189 1.26 -28.75 1.04
CA ARG A 189 2.28 -27.99 0.28
C ARG A 189 2.77 -26.78 1.04
N ARG A 190 1.88 -26.04 1.71
CA ARG A 190 2.29 -24.86 2.48
C ARG A 190 3.14 -25.21 3.70
N LEU A 191 2.76 -26.24 4.46
CA LEU A 191 3.54 -26.71 5.60
C LEU A 191 4.92 -27.24 5.14
N MET A 192 4.98 -27.91 3.99
CA MET A 192 6.24 -28.40 3.42
C MET A 192 7.19 -27.26 3.01
N SER A 193 6.65 -26.11 2.59
CA SER A 193 7.45 -24.94 2.22
C SER A 193 7.91 -24.09 3.40
N MET A 194 7.51 -24.40 4.64
CA MET A 194 8.00 -23.72 5.82
C MET A 194 9.46 -24.10 6.10
N THR A 195 10.31 -23.08 6.26
CA THR A 195 11.68 -23.23 6.75
C THR A 195 11.66 -23.69 8.21
N GLU A 196 12.63 -24.49 8.64
CA GLU A 196 12.76 -24.90 10.05
C GLU A 196 11.48 -25.52 10.67
N ARG A 197 10.62 -26.15 9.86
CA ARG A 197 9.34 -26.73 10.29
C ARG A 197 9.41 -27.71 11.47
N HIS A 198 10.59 -28.22 11.79
CA HIS A 198 10.84 -29.08 12.96
C HIS A 198 10.71 -28.32 14.29
N GLN A 199 10.80 -26.98 14.27
CA GLN A 199 10.58 -26.11 15.43
C GLN A 199 9.10 -26.03 15.86
N VAL A 200 8.17 -26.40 14.96
CA VAL A 200 6.74 -26.46 15.33
C VAL A 200 6.55 -27.60 16.32
N GLU A 201 6.17 -27.26 17.56
CA GLU A 201 5.94 -28.21 18.65
C GLU A 201 4.44 -28.48 18.86
N ILE A 202 3.60 -27.48 18.59
CA ILE A 202 2.16 -27.54 18.83
C ILE A 202 1.43 -27.04 17.59
N VAL A 203 0.39 -27.76 17.19
CA VAL A 203 -0.57 -27.27 16.19
C VAL A 203 -1.96 -27.24 16.82
N SER A 204 -2.51 -26.03 17.02
CA SER A 204 -3.93 -25.85 17.35
C SER A 204 -4.74 -25.83 16.05
N MET A 205 -5.76 -26.67 15.98
CA MET A 205 -6.65 -26.75 14.82
C MET A 205 -8.05 -27.22 15.22
N ASP A 206 -9.00 -27.09 14.29
CA ASP A 206 -10.30 -27.72 14.42
C ASP A 206 -10.23 -29.27 14.35
N MET A 207 -11.37 -29.93 14.49
CA MET A 207 -11.44 -31.40 14.42
C MET A 207 -11.47 -31.95 12.98
N TRP A 208 -11.14 -31.13 11.97
CA TRP A 208 -11.28 -31.53 10.58
C TRP A 208 -10.16 -32.49 10.15
N LYS A 209 -10.57 -33.70 9.74
CA LYS A 209 -9.65 -34.80 9.42
C LYS A 209 -8.58 -34.44 8.36
N PRO A 210 -8.89 -33.67 7.30
CA PRO A 210 -7.89 -33.22 6.32
C PRO A 210 -6.72 -32.45 6.93
N TYR A 211 -6.95 -31.51 7.85
CA TYR A 211 -5.87 -30.80 8.53
C TYR A 211 -5.04 -31.73 9.40
N ARG A 212 -5.70 -32.59 10.19
CA ARG A 212 -5.01 -33.60 10.99
C ARG A 212 -4.08 -34.47 10.14
N ARG A 213 -4.54 -34.96 8.98
CA ARG A 213 -3.75 -35.77 8.06
C ARG A 213 -2.56 -34.99 7.49
N ALA A 214 -2.76 -33.74 7.06
CA ALA A 214 -1.70 -32.89 6.55
C ALA A 214 -0.60 -32.65 7.61
N VAL A 215 -1.00 -32.34 8.84
CA VAL A 215 -0.06 -32.08 9.93
C VAL A 215 0.68 -33.33 10.36
N GLN A 216 -0.01 -34.47 10.53
CA GLN A 216 0.67 -35.73 10.85
C GLN A 216 1.68 -36.15 9.79
N ALA A 217 1.42 -35.86 8.51
CA ALA A 217 2.33 -36.18 7.42
C ALA A 217 3.56 -35.25 7.36
N VAL A 218 3.40 -33.95 7.65
CA VAL A 218 4.46 -32.94 7.42
C VAL A 218 5.20 -32.54 8.70
N LEU A 219 4.51 -32.56 9.84
CA LEU A 219 4.98 -32.14 11.16
C LEU A 219 4.77 -33.28 12.18
N PRO A 220 5.35 -34.48 11.96
CA PRO A 220 5.09 -35.64 12.82
C PRO A 220 5.54 -35.44 14.27
N GLN A 221 6.45 -34.51 14.53
CA GLN A 221 6.91 -34.15 15.88
C GLN A 221 5.91 -33.27 16.65
N ALA A 222 5.00 -32.58 15.96
CA ALA A 222 4.12 -31.60 16.58
C ALA A 222 2.91 -32.26 17.25
N ARG A 223 2.56 -31.79 18.44
CA ARG A 223 1.35 -32.22 19.14
C ARG A 223 0.14 -31.48 18.57
N ILE A 224 -0.85 -32.24 18.11
CA ILE A 224 -2.13 -31.69 17.66
C ILE A 224 -3.02 -31.43 18.87
N VAL A 225 -3.42 -30.18 19.05
CA VAL A 225 -4.35 -29.73 20.08
C VAL A 225 -5.64 -29.28 19.38
N VAL A 226 -6.78 -29.74 19.90
CA VAL A 226 -8.08 -29.28 19.39
C VAL A 226 -8.34 -27.87 19.94
N ASP A 227 -8.66 -26.94 19.06
CA ASP A 227 -8.95 -25.57 19.45
C ASP A 227 -10.18 -25.51 20.38
N LYS A 228 -10.00 -24.81 21.51
CA LYS A 228 -11.03 -24.64 22.54
C LYS A 228 -12.31 -24.01 22.01
N PHE A 229 -12.23 -23.05 21.08
CA PHE A 229 -13.40 -22.36 20.54
C PHE A 229 -14.37 -23.34 19.89
N HIS A 230 -13.86 -24.27 19.08
CA HIS A 230 -14.71 -25.27 18.41
C HIS A 230 -15.34 -26.24 19.40
N VAL A 231 -14.62 -26.66 20.44
CA VAL A 231 -15.17 -27.55 21.49
C VAL A 231 -16.30 -26.85 22.24
N VAL A 232 -16.09 -25.62 22.70
CA VAL A 232 -17.10 -24.85 23.44
C VAL A 232 -18.31 -24.56 22.55
N ARG A 233 -18.09 -24.15 21.30
CA ARG A 233 -19.16 -23.89 20.34
C ARG A 233 -20.02 -25.15 20.12
N MET A 234 -19.41 -26.30 19.87
CA MET A 234 -20.15 -27.55 19.68
C MET A 234 -20.91 -28.00 20.92
N ALA A 235 -20.34 -27.80 22.12
CA ALA A 235 -21.02 -28.09 23.38
C ALA A 235 -22.27 -27.20 23.56
N ASN A 236 -22.15 -25.89 23.29
CA ASN A 236 -23.28 -24.97 23.36
C ASN A 236 -24.36 -25.34 22.32
N GLU A 237 -23.97 -25.57 21.06
CA GLU A 237 -24.90 -25.99 20.00
C GLU A 237 -25.62 -27.32 20.31
N ALA A 238 -25.03 -28.19 21.14
CA ALA A 238 -25.66 -29.44 21.58
C ALA A 238 -26.63 -29.25 22.76
N LEU A 239 -26.40 -28.24 23.59
CA LEU A 239 -27.26 -27.91 24.75
C LEU A 239 -28.43 -26.98 24.39
N GLU A 240 -28.27 -26.14 23.37
CA GLU A 240 -29.31 -25.20 22.90
C GLU A 240 -30.30 -25.83 21.90
N LYS A 241 -30.15 -27.14 21.60
CA LYS A 241 -31.12 -27.94 20.85
C LYS A 241 -32.14 -28.61 21.78
#